data_AF-A0A183CNE5-F1
#
_entry.id   AF-A0A183CNE5-F1
#
_cell.length_a   1.000
_cell.length_b   1.000
_cell.length_c   1.000
_cell.angle_alpha   90.00
_cell.angle_beta   90.00
_cell.angle_gamma   90.00
#
_symmetry.space_group_name_H-M   'P 1'
#
loop_
_entity.id
_entity.type
_entity.pdbx_description
1 polymer ?
#
loop_
_entity_poly.entity_id
_entity_poly.type
_entity_poly.pdbx_seq_one_letter_code
_entity_poly.pdbx_strand_id
1 'polypeptide(L)'
;LVPLPPKSTKNVDAAAKRTNLFPPARPLRILQLSDLHFDSQYTPGAEADCAEPVCCLNRSSAHHPGQSSSTTIRKPAGKWGTLANCDIPLQTVQNMLEHIERTQQQVDFVFLSGDYVHHRDWAYSRAGHLSQLDTLTALLRRHFVRVPVFWTLGNHEGVPVNAFAPHFVPERFRPQWMYRAMLRAIERTAAPLPKTAERSAIYRGSYMLPIWPGIRLIALNNGYCDKTNM
;
A
#
# COMPACT_ATOMS: atom_id res chain seq x y z
N LEU A 1 -23.28 16.21 -10.61
CA LEU A 1 -23.37 16.10 -9.14
C LEU A 1 -24.16 14.85 -8.82
N VAL A 2 -23.51 13.84 -8.23
CA VAL A 2 -24.21 12.62 -7.79
C VAL A 2 -24.94 12.94 -6.49
N PRO A 3 -26.27 12.76 -6.40
CA PRO A 3 -27.01 13.03 -5.17
C PRO A 3 -26.54 12.07 -4.07
N LEU A 4 -26.31 12.62 -2.88
CA LEU A 4 -25.95 11.82 -1.71
C LEU A 4 -27.09 10.83 -1.38
N PRO A 5 -26.75 9.63 -0.86
CA PRO A 5 -27.77 8.69 -0.41
C PRO A 5 -28.66 9.32 0.67
N PRO A 6 -29.96 8.99 0.71
CA PRO A 6 -30.88 9.54 1.70
C PRO A 6 -30.44 9.17 3.12
N LYS A 7 -30.59 10.13 4.05
CA LYS A 7 -30.37 9.87 5.47
C LYS A 7 -31.32 8.77 5.94
N SER A 8 -30.79 7.78 6.67
CA SER A 8 -31.59 6.71 7.27
C SER A 8 -32.66 7.30 8.19
N THR A 9 -33.93 6.98 7.93
CA THR A 9 -35.12 7.41 8.68
C THR A 9 -35.47 6.50 9.86
N LYS A 10 -34.59 5.55 10.22
CA LYS A 10 -34.80 4.76 11.43
C LYS A 10 -34.58 5.65 12.66
N ASN A 11 -35.68 6.10 13.25
CA ASN A 11 -35.73 6.62 14.60
C ASN A 11 -35.07 5.61 15.54
N VAL A 12 -33.87 5.91 16.01
CA VAL A 12 -33.23 5.18 17.11
C VAL A 12 -33.73 5.79 18.42
N ASP A 13 -35.05 5.79 18.61
CA ASP A 13 -35.68 6.12 19.89
C ASP A 13 -36.00 4.82 20.62
N ALA A 14 -34.93 4.23 21.15
CA ALA A 14 -35.00 3.46 22.37
C ALA A 14 -33.90 4.02 23.27
N ALA A 15 -34.29 4.90 24.19
CA ALA A 15 -33.45 5.37 25.28
C ALA A 15 -33.10 4.18 26.19
N ALA A 16 -32.15 3.36 25.77
CA ALA A 16 -31.44 2.47 26.67
C ALA A 16 -30.69 3.38 27.65
N LYS A 17 -31.03 3.28 28.94
CA LYS A 17 -30.28 3.89 30.05
C LYS A 17 -28.80 3.81 29.73
N ARG A 18 -28.17 4.96 29.45
CA ARG A 18 -26.72 5.09 29.36
C ARG A 18 -26.16 4.98 30.78
N THR A 19 -26.19 3.77 31.33
CA THR A 19 -25.18 3.37 32.29
C THR A 19 -23.83 3.56 31.61
N ASN A 20 -22.87 4.15 32.31
CA ASN A 20 -21.48 4.21 31.88
C ASN A 20 -20.93 2.77 31.76
N LEU A 21 -21.28 2.09 30.66
CA LEU A 21 -20.96 0.69 30.33
C LEU A 21 -19.58 0.55 29.71
N PHE A 22 -18.88 1.66 29.49
CA PHE A 22 -17.52 1.65 28.98
C PHE A 22 -16.59 2.11 30.09
N PRO A 23 -15.64 1.28 30.57
CA PRO A 23 -14.51 1.77 31.35
C PRO A 23 -13.82 2.90 30.55
N PRO A 24 -13.01 3.79 31.16
CA PRO A 24 -12.36 4.87 30.43
C PRO A 24 -11.65 4.29 29.20
N ALA A 25 -12.22 4.52 28.02
CA ALA A 25 -11.78 3.87 26.81
C ALA A 25 -10.40 4.43 26.50
N ARG A 26 -9.37 3.57 26.55
CA ARG A 26 -8.04 3.98 26.12
C ARG A 26 -8.13 4.49 24.68
N PRO A 27 -7.38 5.55 24.31
CA PRO A 27 -7.33 6.00 22.93
C PRO A 27 -6.96 4.86 21.99
N LEU A 28 -7.64 4.78 20.84
CA LEU A 28 -7.24 3.91 19.75
C LEU A 28 -5.99 4.49 19.08
N ARG A 29 -4.98 3.64 18.87
CA ARG A 29 -3.72 4.02 18.23
C ARG A 29 -3.62 3.35 16.87
N ILE A 30 -3.75 4.15 15.82
CA ILE A 30 -3.72 3.68 14.43
C ILE A 30 -2.44 4.18 13.79
N LEU A 31 -1.64 3.25 13.26
CA LEU A 31 -0.50 3.60 12.41
C LEU A 31 -0.99 3.73 10.97
N GLN A 32 -0.58 4.78 10.28
CA GLN A 32 -0.80 4.93 8.84
C GLN A 32 0.52 4.96 8.10
N LEU A 33 0.64 4.10 7.10
CA LEU A 33 1.78 4.01 6.18
C LEU A 33 1.25 4.21 4.75
N SER A 34 2.00 4.92 3.92
CA SER A 34 1.64 5.23 2.54
C SER A 34 2.90 5.46 1.72
N ASP A 35 2.82 5.26 0.40
CA ASP A 35 3.82 5.72 -0.57
C ASP A 35 5.23 5.24 -0.20
N LEU A 36 5.35 3.97 0.17
CA LEU A 36 6.61 3.42 0.63
C LEU A 36 7.65 3.37 -0.50
N HIS A 37 7.20 3.17 -1.75
CA HIS A 37 8.01 3.12 -2.96
C HIS A 37 9.45 2.66 -2.70
N PHE A 38 9.61 1.42 -2.23
CA PHE A 38 10.96 0.92 -2.01
C PHE A 38 11.49 0.28 -3.28
N ASP A 39 12.75 0.54 -3.59
CA ASP A 39 13.42 -0.09 -4.71
C ASP A 39 14.47 -1.08 -4.20
N SER A 40 14.25 -2.37 -4.50
CA SER A 40 15.21 -3.43 -4.20
C SER A 40 16.52 -3.30 -4.98
N GLN A 41 16.56 -2.46 -6.01
CA GLN A 41 17.77 -2.15 -6.78
C GLN A 41 18.43 -0.82 -6.40
N TYR A 42 17.87 -0.08 -5.43
CA TYR A 42 18.56 1.09 -4.87
C TYR A 42 19.93 0.68 -4.34
N THR A 43 20.96 1.40 -4.77
CA THR A 43 22.36 1.08 -4.46
C THR A 43 23.05 2.32 -3.89
N PRO A 44 23.42 2.33 -2.59
CA PRO A 44 24.23 3.40 -2.02
C PRO A 44 25.52 3.61 -2.82
N GLY A 45 25.89 4.87 -3.03
CA GLY A 45 27.02 5.28 -3.86
C GLY A 45 26.75 5.35 -5.36
N ALA A 46 25.62 4.82 -5.86
CA ALA A 46 25.23 4.99 -7.26
C ALA A 46 24.94 6.47 -7.59
N GLU A 47 24.94 6.83 -8.88
CA GLU A 47 24.60 8.18 -9.31
C GLU A 47 23.13 8.51 -8.96
N ALA A 48 22.94 9.60 -8.23
CA ALA A 48 21.64 10.12 -7.84
C ALA A 48 21.20 11.32 -8.70
N ASP A 49 22.11 11.98 -9.40
CA ASP A 49 21.82 13.06 -10.35
C ASP A 49 22.00 12.55 -11.78
N CYS A 50 21.06 11.72 -12.22
CA CYS A 50 21.05 11.12 -13.54
C CYS A 50 19.96 11.75 -14.43
N ALA A 51 20.04 11.56 -15.75
CA ALA A 51 19.04 12.07 -16.69
C ALA A 51 17.78 11.19 -16.80
N GLU A 52 17.69 10.10 -16.02
CA GLU A 52 16.57 9.17 -16.07
C GLU A 52 15.48 9.56 -15.05
N PRO A 53 14.24 9.07 -15.23
CA PRO A 53 13.16 9.35 -14.27
C PRO A 53 13.41 8.76 -12.87
N VAL A 54 14.19 7.67 -12.77
CA VAL A 54 14.64 7.10 -11.48
C VAL A 54 16.15 6.83 -11.52
N CYS A 55 16.87 7.36 -10.54
CA CYS A 55 18.30 7.26 -10.31
C CYS A 55 18.61 6.34 -9.11
N CYS A 56 19.84 6.40 -8.58
CA CYS A 56 20.30 5.62 -7.42
C CYS A 56 20.32 4.09 -7.65
N LEU A 57 20.34 3.63 -8.90
CA LEU A 57 20.36 2.20 -9.25
C LEU A 57 21.75 1.74 -9.66
N ASN A 58 22.05 0.46 -9.44
CA ASN A 58 23.22 -0.17 -10.05
C ASN A 58 22.96 -0.41 -11.55
N ARG A 59 23.52 0.44 -12.40
CA ARG A 59 23.31 0.39 -13.87
C ARG A 59 24.09 -0.73 -14.56
N SER A 60 25.04 -1.37 -13.90
CA SER A 60 25.77 -2.51 -14.44
C SER A 60 24.91 -3.77 -14.55
N SER A 61 23.82 -3.85 -13.77
CA SER A 61 22.86 -4.96 -13.74
C SER A 61 21.50 -4.61 -14.35
N ALA A 62 21.28 -3.34 -14.72
CA ALA A 62 20.08 -2.90 -15.40
C ALA A 62 20.24 -3.14 -16.91
N HIS A 63 19.82 -4.32 -17.39
CA HIS A 63 19.64 -4.58 -18.82
C HIS A 63 18.61 -3.61 -19.41
N HIS A 64 19.07 -2.46 -19.89
CA HIS A 64 18.28 -1.54 -20.71
C HIS A 64 18.95 -1.34 -22.07
N PRO A 65 18.31 -1.75 -23.18
CA PRO A 65 18.73 -1.31 -24.50
C PRO A 65 18.43 0.19 -24.63
N GLY A 66 19.47 1.02 -24.77
CA GLY A 66 19.35 2.42 -25.18
C GLY A 66 19.56 3.50 -24.12
N GLN A 67 19.82 3.16 -22.85
CA GLN A 67 20.15 4.16 -21.83
C GLN A 67 21.66 4.30 -21.64
N SER A 68 22.15 5.54 -21.65
CA SER A 68 23.55 5.86 -21.41
C SER A 68 23.91 5.52 -19.96
N SER A 69 24.70 4.46 -19.77
CA SER A 69 25.36 4.17 -18.51
C SER A 69 26.50 5.17 -18.31
N SER A 70 26.18 6.42 -17.99
CA SER A 70 27.18 7.32 -17.42
C SER A 70 27.70 6.67 -16.14
N THR A 71 28.93 6.17 -16.18
CA THR A 71 29.64 5.59 -15.04
C THR A 71 30.19 6.66 -14.10
N THR A 72 30.13 7.93 -14.50
CA THR A 72 30.53 9.07 -13.69
C THR A 72 29.50 9.29 -12.58
N ILE A 73 29.97 9.28 -11.32
CA ILE A 73 29.18 9.58 -10.13
C ILE A 73 29.49 11.03 -9.73
N ARG A 74 28.54 11.93 -9.98
CA ARG A 74 28.56 13.35 -9.61
C ARG A 74 27.92 13.55 -8.24
N LYS A 75 26.80 12.86 -7.98
CA LYS A 75 26.10 12.88 -6.70
C LYS A 75 25.90 11.45 -6.20
N PRO A 76 26.72 10.97 -5.25
CA PRO A 76 26.59 9.61 -4.74
C PRO A 76 25.30 9.46 -3.92
N ALA A 77 24.57 8.37 -4.15
CA ALA A 77 23.37 8.03 -3.43
C ALA A 77 23.68 7.71 -1.95
N GLY A 78 22.95 8.31 -1.02
CA GLY A 78 23.10 8.07 0.41
C GLY A 78 22.66 6.66 0.81
N LYS A 79 23.14 6.19 1.97
CA LYS A 79 22.74 4.88 2.53
C LYS A 79 21.23 4.80 2.72
N TRP A 80 20.61 5.78 3.36
CA TRP A 80 19.19 5.72 3.78
C TRP A 80 18.21 6.30 2.75
N GLY A 81 18.67 6.61 1.55
CA GLY A 81 17.92 7.40 0.57
C GLY A 81 18.69 8.67 0.19
N THR A 82 18.21 9.33 -0.86
CA THR A 82 18.81 10.56 -1.40
C THR A 82 17.71 11.51 -1.82
N LEU A 83 17.88 12.80 -1.52
CA LEU A 83 17.01 13.85 -2.04
C LEU A 83 17.34 14.10 -3.52
N ALA A 84 16.78 13.25 -4.38
CA ALA A 84 16.89 13.27 -5.84
C ALA A 84 15.72 12.48 -6.44
N ASN A 85 15.71 12.25 -7.75
CA ASN A 85 14.74 11.37 -8.41
C ASN A 85 15.06 9.90 -8.09
N CYS A 86 14.90 9.50 -6.84
CA CYS A 86 15.17 8.16 -6.35
C CYS A 86 14.07 7.71 -5.41
N ASP A 87 13.71 6.45 -5.53
CA ASP A 87 12.94 5.74 -4.51
C ASP A 87 13.82 5.41 -3.29
N ILE A 88 13.20 4.95 -2.20
CA ILE A 88 13.95 4.61 -0.98
C ILE A 88 14.49 3.18 -1.03
N PRO A 89 15.65 2.89 -0.42
CA PRO A 89 16.10 1.51 -0.29
C PRO A 89 15.24 0.74 0.71
N LEU A 90 15.14 -0.58 0.50
CA LEU A 90 14.45 -1.50 1.42
C LEU A 90 14.91 -1.34 2.88
N GLN A 91 16.19 -1.07 3.11
CA GLN A 91 16.73 -0.89 4.46
C GLN A 91 16.13 0.32 5.20
N THR A 92 15.67 1.35 4.48
CA THR A 92 14.98 2.50 5.09
C THR A 92 13.60 2.09 5.59
N VAL A 93 12.86 1.26 4.83
CA VAL A 93 11.59 0.68 5.27
C VAL A 93 11.80 -0.22 6.49
N GLN A 94 12.82 -1.07 6.47
CA GLN A 94 13.15 -1.94 7.61
C GLN A 94 13.46 -1.13 8.88
N ASN A 95 14.34 -0.14 8.77
CA ASN A 95 14.71 0.71 9.90
C ASN A 95 13.52 1.54 10.42
N MET A 96 12.61 1.99 9.54
CA MET A 96 11.35 2.62 9.94
C MET A 96 10.49 1.68 10.78
N LEU A 97 10.28 0.44 10.32
CA LEU A 97 9.46 -0.55 11.02
C LEU A 97 10.09 -0.96 12.38
N GLU A 98 11.41 -1.17 12.42
CA GLU A 98 12.16 -1.41 13.66
C GLU A 98 12.04 -0.25 14.65
N HIS A 99 12.11 0.99 14.15
CA HIS A 99 11.94 2.16 14.99
C HIS A 99 10.53 2.26 15.57
N ILE A 100 9.49 2.00 14.76
CA ILE A 100 8.10 1.98 15.20
C ILE A 100 7.91 0.92 16.29
N GLU A 101 8.37 -0.31 16.06
CA GLU A 101 8.30 -1.41 17.03
C GLU A 101 8.96 -1.03 18.37
N ARG A 102 10.12 -0.37 18.32
CA ARG A 102 10.87 0.01 19.52
C ARG A 102 10.28 1.19 20.28
N THR A 103 9.60 2.12 19.60
CA THR A 103 9.17 3.41 20.20
C THR A 103 7.68 3.52 20.44
N GLN A 104 6.86 2.77 19.69
CA GLN A 104 5.41 2.83 19.79
C GLN A 104 4.88 1.65 20.60
N GLN A 105 4.34 1.96 21.77
CA GLN A 105 3.60 0.97 22.56
C GLN A 105 2.16 0.87 22.04
N GLN A 106 1.71 -0.35 21.75
CA GLN A 106 0.31 -0.70 21.47
C GLN A 106 -0.31 -0.01 20.24
N VAL A 107 0.06 -0.45 19.04
CA VAL A 107 -0.69 -0.15 17.81
C VAL A 107 -1.88 -1.10 17.71
N ASP A 108 -3.09 -0.56 17.58
CA ASP A 108 -4.33 -1.34 17.45
C ASP A 108 -4.56 -1.81 16.01
N PHE A 109 -4.29 -0.93 15.04
CA PHE A 109 -4.46 -1.19 13.61
C PHE A 109 -3.37 -0.50 12.81
N VAL A 110 -3.01 -1.08 11.66
CA VAL A 110 -2.20 -0.43 10.65
C VAL A 110 -3.05 -0.20 9.40
N PHE A 111 -3.07 1.02 8.89
CA PHE A 111 -3.60 1.35 7.58
C PHE A 111 -2.43 1.52 6.62
N LEU A 112 -2.45 0.76 5.52
CA LEU A 112 -1.42 0.81 4.49
C LEU A 112 -2.06 1.23 3.17
N SER A 113 -1.85 2.50 2.78
CA SER A 113 -2.71 3.18 1.81
C SER A 113 -2.29 3.14 0.33
N GLY A 114 -1.38 2.24 -0.05
CA GLY A 114 -1.00 2.02 -1.45
C GLY A 114 0.43 2.45 -1.77
N ASP A 115 0.78 2.38 -3.05
CA ASP A 115 2.05 2.85 -3.62
C ASP A 115 3.28 2.21 -2.96
N TYR A 116 3.32 0.88 -3.05
CA TYR A 116 4.35 0.07 -2.40
C TYR A 116 5.62 -0.03 -3.24
N VAL A 117 5.43 0.04 -4.55
CA VAL A 117 6.35 -0.39 -5.59
C VAL A 117 7.04 0.83 -6.23
N HIS A 118 8.33 0.72 -6.52
CA HIS A 118 9.15 1.76 -7.14
C HIS A 118 8.56 2.40 -8.43
N HIS A 119 9.03 3.59 -8.78
CA HIS A 119 8.67 4.39 -9.97
C HIS A 119 9.36 3.96 -11.28
N ARG A 120 10.00 2.78 -11.32
CA ARG A 120 10.60 2.24 -12.56
C ARG A 120 9.54 1.68 -13.49
N ASP A 121 8.70 2.57 -13.99
CA ASP A 121 7.48 2.23 -14.70
C ASP A 121 7.75 1.44 -15.99
N TRP A 122 8.89 1.71 -16.62
CA TRP A 122 9.36 1.02 -17.82
C TRP A 122 9.75 -0.44 -17.57
N ALA A 123 9.97 -0.84 -16.32
CA ALA A 123 10.35 -2.19 -15.92
C ALA A 123 9.24 -2.89 -15.11
N TYR A 124 8.01 -2.34 -15.09
CA TYR A 124 6.90 -2.96 -14.37
C TYR A 124 6.55 -4.33 -14.92
N SER A 125 6.49 -5.31 -14.02
CA SER A 125 5.96 -6.64 -14.33
C SER A 125 5.11 -7.16 -13.18
N ARG A 126 4.17 -8.06 -13.50
CA ARG A 126 3.34 -8.71 -12.46
C ARG A 126 4.21 -9.48 -11.47
N ALA A 127 5.24 -10.15 -11.97
CA ALA A 127 6.17 -10.92 -11.14
C ALA A 127 6.95 -9.99 -10.18
N GLY A 128 7.50 -8.89 -10.69
CA GLY A 128 8.19 -7.89 -9.86
C GLY A 128 7.27 -7.30 -8.79
N HIS A 129 6.05 -6.94 -9.17
CA HIS A 129 5.06 -6.41 -8.24
C HIS A 129 4.71 -7.42 -7.13
N LEU A 130 4.42 -8.69 -7.49
CA LEU A 130 4.13 -9.74 -6.51
C LEU A 130 5.32 -9.97 -5.56
N SER A 131 6.55 -9.93 -6.06
CA SER A 131 7.76 -10.06 -5.24
C SER A 131 7.90 -8.92 -4.22
N GLN A 132 7.54 -7.70 -4.60
CA GLN A 132 7.54 -6.56 -3.68
C GLN A 132 6.45 -6.70 -2.61
N LEU A 133 5.24 -7.10 -3.01
CA LEU A 133 4.15 -7.38 -2.06
C LEU A 133 4.52 -8.46 -1.05
N ASP A 134 5.16 -9.56 -1.50
CA ASP A 134 5.57 -10.63 -0.61
C ASP A 134 6.66 -10.16 0.37
N THR A 135 7.61 -9.35 -0.09
CA THR A 135 8.64 -8.73 0.77
C THR A 135 8.01 -7.84 1.83
N LEU A 136 7.14 -6.91 1.42
CA LEU A 136 6.48 -5.98 2.33
C LEU A 136 5.55 -6.73 3.30
N THR A 137 4.81 -7.72 2.82
CA THR A 137 3.96 -8.58 3.67
C THR A 137 4.80 -9.28 4.75
N ALA A 138 5.97 -9.82 4.39
CA ALA A 138 6.85 -10.50 5.32
C ALA A 138 7.41 -9.55 6.39
N LEU A 139 7.80 -8.34 6.01
CA LEU A 139 8.26 -7.31 6.95
C LEU A 139 7.13 -6.90 7.91
N LEU A 140 5.95 -6.58 7.40
CA LEU A 140 4.81 -6.17 8.22
C LEU A 140 4.40 -7.28 9.18
N ARG A 141 4.34 -8.54 8.71
CA ARG A 141 4.03 -9.69 9.57
C ARG A 141 5.06 -9.89 10.69
N ARG A 142 6.33 -9.56 10.44
CA ARG A 142 7.41 -9.66 11.44
C ARG A 142 7.27 -8.58 12.53
N HIS A 143 7.02 -7.34 12.16
CA HIS A 143 7.00 -6.21 13.10
C HIS A 143 5.63 -5.97 13.76
N PHE A 144 4.54 -6.39 13.12
CA PHE A 144 3.17 -6.19 13.59
C PHE A 144 2.49 -7.52 13.90
N VAL A 145 3.08 -8.27 14.85
CA VAL A 145 2.56 -9.58 15.26
C VAL A 145 1.17 -9.43 15.88
N ARG A 146 0.17 -10.07 15.26
CA ARG A 146 -1.26 -10.03 15.67
C ARG A 146 -1.91 -8.64 15.62
N VAL A 147 -1.26 -7.64 15.03
CA VAL A 147 -1.88 -6.34 14.75
C VAL A 147 -2.44 -6.38 13.33
N PRO A 148 -3.77 -6.19 13.13
CA PRO A 148 -4.37 -6.21 11.81
C PRO A 148 -3.81 -5.08 10.93
N VAL A 149 -3.30 -5.44 9.75
CA VAL A 149 -2.93 -4.48 8.71
C VAL A 149 -3.99 -4.49 7.61
N PHE A 150 -4.57 -3.33 7.36
CA PHE A 150 -5.57 -3.12 6.32
C PHE A 150 -4.92 -2.42 5.11
N TRP A 151 -4.93 -3.12 3.99
CA TRP A 151 -4.27 -2.71 2.75
C TRP A 151 -5.26 -2.02 1.80
N THR A 152 -4.85 -0.92 1.18
CA THR A 152 -5.58 -0.31 0.05
C THR A 152 -4.64 -0.09 -1.13
N LEU A 153 -5.20 0.11 -2.31
CA LEU A 153 -4.42 0.25 -3.55
C LEU A 153 -4.02 1.72 -3.76
N GLY A 154 -2.80 1.94 -4.24
CA GLY A 154 -2.37 3.18 -4.84
C GLY A 154 -2.42 3.06 -6.37
N ASN A 155 -1.92 4.06 -7.09
CA ASN A 155 -1.94 4.04 -8.55
C ASN A 155 -0.81 3.17 -9.13
N HIS A 156 0.27 2.94 -8.38
CA HIS A 156 1.39 2.08 -8.79
C HIS A 156 1.11 0.56 -8.66
N GLU A 157 -0.06 0.16 -8.16
CA GLU A 157 -0.45 -1.25 -8.05
C GLU A 157 -0.98 -1.84 -9.37
N GLY A 158 -1.34 -1.00 -10.33
CA GLY A 158 -1.62 -1.45 -11.70
C GLY A 158 -0.37 -2.01 -12.37
N VAL A 159 -0.54 -3.05 -13.20
CA VAL A 159 0.51 -3.44 -14.17
C VAL A 159 -0.13 -3.54 -15.56
N PRO A 160 0.17 -2.60 -16.49
CA PRO A 160 1.07 -1.44 -16.33
C PRO A 160 0.56 -0.42 -15.28
N VAL A 161 1.43 0.51 -14.86
CA VAL A 161 1.12 1.56 -13.86
C VAL A 161 -0.22 2.23 -14.16
N ASN A 162 -1.00 2.57 -13.14
CA ASN A 162 -2.33 3.18 -13.26
C ASN A 162 -3.42 2.31 -13.92
N ALA A 163 -3.14 1.06 -14.35
CA ALA A 163 -4.14 0.25 -15.05
C ALA A 163 -5.15 -0.42 -14.09
N PHE A 164 -6.29 0.24 -13.89
CA PHE A 164 -7.41 -0.24 -13.08
C PHE A 164 -8.66 -0.42 -13.93
N ALA A 165 -8.65 -1.49 -14.73
CA ALA A 165 -9.78 -1.85 -15.56
C ALA A 165 -11.06 -2.08 -14.73
N PRO A 166 -12.19 -1.43 -15.04
CA PRO A 166 -13.44 -1.59 -14.31
C PRO A 166 -14.00 -3.01 -14.39
N HIS A 167 -14.74 -3.40 -13.35
CA HIS A 167 -15.34 -4.72 -13.25
C HIS A 167 -16.32 -5.10 -14.38
N PHE A 168 -16.79 -4.14 -15.19
CA PHE A 168 -17.67 -4.40 -16.33
C PHE A 168 -16.93 -4.79 -17.63
N VAL A 169 -15.61 -4.59 -17.73
CA VAL A 169 -14.83 -5.02 -18.91
C VAL A 169 -14.57 -6.53 -18.89
N PRO A 170 -14.16 -7.21 -19.97
CA PRO A 170 -13.85 -8.65 -19.93
C PRO A 170 -12.80 -9.04 -18.87
N GLU A 171 -12.99 -10.18 -18.21
CA GLU A 171 -12.17 -10.61 -17.05
C GLU A 171 -10.66 -10.65 -17.35
N ARG A 172 -10.26 -11.01 -18.58
CA ARG A 172 -8.85 -11.05 -19.01
C ARG A 172 -8.10 -9.71 -18.87
N PHE A 173 -8.83 -8.59 -18.86
CA PHE A 173 -8.25 -7.25 -18.70
C PHE A 173 -8.32 -6.74 -17.26
N ARG A 174 -9.06 -7.42 -16.38
CA ARG A 174 -9.23 -6.99 -14.98
C ARG A 174 -7.99 -7.36 -14.17
N PRO A 175 -7.58 -6.53 -13.19
CA PRO A 175 -6.43 -6.82 -12.32
C PRO A 175 -6.78 -7.84 -11.22
N GLN A 176 -7.44 -8.94 -11.57
CA GLN A 176 -7.87 -9.98 -10.61
C GLN A 176 -6.69 -10.63 -9.87
N TRP A 177 -5.56 -10.78 -10.56
CA TRP A 177 -4.32 -11.26 -9.97
C TRP A 177 -3.87 -10.38 -8.79
N MET A 178 -4.02 -9.06 -8.92
CA MET A 178 -3.66 -8.07 -7.91
C MET A 178 -4.60 -8.15 -6.71
N TYR A 179 -5.91 -8.12 -6.95
CA TYR A 179 -6.89 -8.19 -5.86
C TYR A 179 -6.74 -9.47 -5.04
N ARG A 180 -6.45 -10.60 -5.69
CA ARG A 180 -6.14 -11.86 -5.01
C ARG A 180 -4.83 -11.80 -4.21
N ALA A 181 -3.80 -11.13 -4.73
CA ALA A 181 -2.54 -10.93 -4.02
C ALA A 181 -2.71 -10.06 -2.77
N MET A 182 -3.43 -8.94 -2.90
CA MET A 182 -3.79 -8.06 -1.78
C MET A 182 -4.57 -8.81 -0.70
N LEU A 183 -5.56 -9.62 -1.07
CA LEU A 183 -6.31 -10.43 -0.09
C LEU A 183 -5.42 -11.41 0.68
N ARG A 184 -4.48 -12.08 -0.01
CA ARG A 184 -3.48 -12.94 0.66
C ARG A 184 -2.57 -12.13 1.58
N ALA A 185 -2.19 -10.92 1.21
CA ALA A 185 -1.40 -10.04 2.07
C ALA A 185 -2.18 -9.67 3.34
N ILE A 186 -3.42 -9.21 3.20
CA ILE A 186 -4.36 -8.87 4.29
C ILE A 186 -4.53 -10.05 5.26
N GLU A 187 -4.76 -11.26 4.75
CA GLU A 187 -4.88 -12.47 5.56
C GLU A 187 -3.58 -12.79 6.33
N ARG A 188 -2.43 -12.70 5.66
CA ARG A 188 -1.11 -12.95 6.27
C ARG A 188 -0.71 -11.88 7.30
N THR A 189 -1.32 -10.69 7.27
CA THR A 189 -1.11 -9.59 8.22
C THR A 189 -2.26 -9.45 9.23
N ALA A 190 -2.78 -10.59 9.70
CA ALA A 190 -3.73 -10.69 10.81
C ALA A 190 -5.06 -9.93 10.63
N ALA A 191 -5.50 -9.69 9.39
CA ALA A 191 -6.73 -8.98 9.08
C ALA A 191 -7.70 -9.80 8.19
N PRO A 192 -7.99 -11.09 8.48
CA PRO A 192 -8.86 -11.90 7.63
C PRO A 192 -10.22 -11.22 7.44
N LEU A 193 -10.62 -11.07 6.18
CA LEU A 193 -11.85 -10.37 5.84
C LEU A 193 -13.07 -11.30 5.94
N PRO A 194 -14.25 -10.79 6.37
CA PRO A 194 -15.50 -11.50 6.19
C PRO A 194 -15.77 -11.79 4.70
N LYS A 195 -16.48 -12.88 4.39
CA LYS A 195 -16.78 -13.27 3.00
C LYS A 195 -17.45 -12.19 2.16
N THR A 196 -18.25 -11.32 2.77
CA THR A 196 -18.87 -10.17 2.09
C THR A 196 -17.85 -9.11 1.66
N ALA A 197 -16.84 -8.86 2.50
CA ALA A 197 -15.74 -7.95 2.23
C ALA A 197 -14.78 -8.54 1.19
N GLU A 198 -14.42 -9.82 1.31
CA GLU A 198 -13.62 -10.55 0.29
C GLU A 198 -14.25 -10.47 -1.11
N ARG A 199 -15.57 -10.71 -1.21
CA ARG A 199 -16.30 -10.62 -2.49
C ARG A 199 -16.22 -9.22 -3.10
N SER A 200 -16.34 -8.17 -2.29
CA SER A 200 -16.22 -6.79 -2.77
C SER A 200 -14.78 -6.48 -3.22
N ALA A 201 -13.78 -6.96 -2.47
CA ALA A 201 -12.37 -6.77 -2.81
C ALA A 201 -12.02 -7.44 -4.15
N ILE A 202 -12.45 -8.68 -4.38
CA ILE A 202 -12.26 -9.36 -5.68
C ILE A 202 -13.04 -8.66 -6.81
N TYR A 203 -14.22 -8.15 -6.52
CA TYR A 203 -15.05 -7.53 -7.54
C TYR A 203 -14.45 -6.21 -8.07
N ARG A 204 -13.91 -5.36 -7.19
CA ARG A 204 -13.50 -3.98 -7.55
C ARG A 204 -12.31 -3.41 -6.77
N GLY A 205 -11.55 -4.23 -6.05
CA GLY A 205 -10.43 -3.76 -5.23
C GLY A 205 -10.84 -2.90 -4.02
N SER A 206 -12.10 -2.95 -3.59
CA SER A 206 -12.59 -2.15 -2.45
C SER A 206 -13.32 -3.04 -1.45
N TYR A 207 -13.22 -2.75 -0.16
CA TYR A 207 -13.88 -3.53 0.89
C TYR A 207 -14.28 -2.68 2.08
N MET A 208 -15.16 -3.21 2.93
CA MET A 208 -15.53 -2.59 4.19
C MET A 208 -15.78 -3.63 5.26
N LEU A 209 -15.50 -3.29 6.51
CA LEU A 209 -15.75 -4.17 7.66
C LEU A 209 -15.81 -3.35 8.96
N PRO A 210 -16.57 -3.80 9.97
CA PRO A 210 -16.43 -3.26 11.32
C PRO A 210 -15.03 -3.60 11.87
N ILE A 211 -14.36 -2.61 12.46
CA ILE A 211 -13.03 -2.80 13.07
C ILE A 211 -13.04 -2.53 14.58
N TRP A 212 -14.05 -1.83 15.08
CA TRP A 212 -14.25 -1.52 16.50
C TRP A 212 -15.74 -1.27 16.77
N PRO A 213 -16.23 -1.36 18.03
CA PRO A 213 -17.58 -0.93 18.38
C PRO A 213 -17.92 0.46 17.82
N GLY A 214 -18.90 0.52 16.92
CA GLY A 214 -19.33 1.76 16.27
C GLY A 214 -18.44 2.27 15.13
N ILE A 215 -17.31 1.62 14.83
CA ILE A 215 -16.38 2.03 13.76
C ILE A 215 -16.36 1.00 12.63
N ARG A 216 -16.53 1.49 11.40
CA ARG A 216 -16.42 0.72 10.17
C ARG A 216 -15.30 1.31 9.31
N LEU A 217 -14.39 0.45 8.88
CA LEU A 217 -13.38 0.79 7.87
C LEU A 217 -13.98 0.64 6.47
N ILE A 218 -13.62 1.56 5.57
CA ILE A 218 -13.93 1.51 4.15
C ILE A 218 -12.62 1.74 3.38
N ALA A 219 -12.15 0.69 2.71
CA ALA A 219 -11.02 0.73 1.80
C ALA A 219 -11.52 0.91 0.37
N LEU A 220 -11.16 2.03 -0.27
CA LEU A 220 -11.58 2.36 -1.62
C LEU A 220 -10.46 2.08 -2.62
N ASN A 221 -10.83 1.62 -3.81
CA ASN A 221 -9.97 1.64 -4.98
C ASN A 221 -10.17 2.99 -5.67
N ASN A 222 -9.32 3.95 -5.35
CA ASN A 222 -9.33 5.29 -5.94
C ASN A 222 -8.69 5.34 -7.34
N GLY A 223 -8.05 4.26 -7.82
CA GLY A 223 -7.57 4.15 -9.20
C GLY A 223 -8.70 4.34 -10.23
N TYR A 224 -9.96 4.03 -9.88
CA TYR A 224 -11.11 4.34 -10.74
C TYR A 224 -11.41 5.84 -10.89
N CYS A 225 -10.89 6.68 -10.02
CA CYS A 225 -11.02 8.13 -10.06
C CYS A 225 -9.75 8.83 -10.56
N ASP A 226 -8.68 8.07 -10.83
CA ASP A 226 -7.44 8.61 -11.35
C ASP A 226 -7.60 9.05 -12.80
N LYS A 227 -7.14 10.28 -13.09
CA LYS A 227 -7.16 10.85 -14.44
C LYS A 227 -6.22 10.12 -15.40
N THR A 228 -5.27 9.37 -14.86
CA THR A 228 -4.27 8.61 -15.61
C THR A 228 -4.59 7.12 -15.66
N ASN A 229 -5.79 6.71 -15.21
CA ASN A 229 -6.24 5.32 -15.32
C ASN A 229 -6.38 4.91 -16.79
N MET A 230 -5.59 3.91 -17.20
CA MET A 230 -5.49 3.41 -18.58
C MET A 230 -6.39 2.21 -18.85
#